data_AF-A0A2N9M5H8-F1
#
_entry.id   AF-A0A2N9M5H8-F1
#
_cell.length_a   1.000
_cell.length_b   1.000
_cell.length_c   1.000
_cell.angle_alpha   90.00
_cell.angle_beta   90.00
_cell.angle_gamma   90.00
#
_symmetry.space_group_name_H-M   'P 1'
#
loop_
_entity.id
_entity.type
_entity.pdbx_description
1 polymer ?
#
loop_
_entity_poly.entity_id
_entity_poly.type
_entity_poly.pdbx_seq_one_letter_code
_entity_poly.pdbx_strand_id
1 'polypeptide(L)'
;MPTRLIKLTAEQDRFVASCVNSGHYASASEVMSAALRLQEQHEHEYAERMDLLRTAIEEGLAKGSEDAGLFERLRDAIGRPAAQSAEQRQASAG
;
A
#
# COMPACT_ATOMS: atom_id res chain seq x y z
N MET A 1 -7.99 17.33 -24.26
CA MET A 1 -8.28 16.38 -23.15
C MET A 1 -9.75 16.48 -22.80
N PRO A 2 -10.44 15.36 -22.47
CA PRO A 2 -11.83 15.42 -22.02
C PRO A 2 -11.90 16.10 -20.65
N THR A 3 -12.84 17.03 -20.49
CA THR A 3 -13.04 17.75 -19.23
C THR A 3 -14.02 16.98 -18.35
N ARG A 4 -13.66 16.77 -17.09
CA ARG A 4 -14.55 16.23 -16.06
C ARG A 4 -14.57 17.16 -14.85
N LEU A 5 -15.77 17.44 -14.33
CA LEU A 5 -15.95 18.21 -13.11
C LEU A 5 -15.79 17.30 -11.90
N ILE A 6 -14.95 17.70 -10.97
CA ILE A 6 -14.70 17.01 -9.71
C ILE A 6 -14.94 17.96 -8.55
N LYS A 7 -15.41 17.41 -7.43
CA LYS A 7 -15.56 18.18 -6.19
C LYS A 7 -14.33 17.94 -5.32
N LEU A 8 -13.72 19.01 -4.86
CA LEU A 8 -12.61 18.97 -3.93
C LEU A 8 -13.11 19.27 -2.51
N THR A 9 -12.47 18.64 -1.53
CA THR A 9 -12.57 19.12 -0.15
C THR A 9 -11.82 20.44 0.00
N ALA A 10 -12.13 21.21 1.04
CA ALA A 10 -11.42 22.46 1.31
C ALA A 10 -9.89 22.27 1.51
N GLU A 11 -9.48 21.09 2.00
CA GLU A 11 -8.07 20.75 2.16
C GLU A 11 -7.39 20.49 0.80
N GLN A 12 -8.04 19.73 -0.07
CA GLN A 12 -7.53 19.45 -1.42
C GLN A 12 -7.43 20.71 -2.27
N ASP A 13 -8.42 21.60 -2.19
CA ASP A 13 -8.42 22.88 -2.89
C ASP A 13 -7.24 23.76 -2.45
N ARG A 14 -6.99 23.87 -1.14
CA ARG A 14 -5.82 24.59 -0.60
C ARG A 14 -4.50 24.00 -1.08
N PHE A 15 -4.40 22.67 -1.14
CA PHE A 15 -3.21 21.99 -1.67
C PHE A 15 -3.00 22.28 -3.15
N VAL A 16 -4.05 22.20 -3.97
CA VAL A 16 -3.96 22.53 -5.40
C VAL A 16 -3.55 24.00 -5.59
N ALA A 17 -4.14 24.91 -4.81
CA ALA A 17 -3.79 26.33 -4.84
C ALA A 17 -2.33 26.58 -4.44
N SER A 18 -1.80 25.88 -3.42
CA SER A 18 -0.39 26.04 -3.04
C SER A 18 0.57 25.53 -4.12
N CYS A 19 0.24 24.40 -4.77
CA CYS A 19 1.01 23.87 -5.89
C CYS A 19 1.09 24.87 -7.06
N VAL A 20 -0.04 25.47 -7.44
CA VAL A 20 -0.07 26.50 -8.50
C VAL A 20 0.69 27.76 -8.07
N ASN A 21 0.46 28.25 -6.85
CA ASN A 21 1.12 29.45 -6.33
C ASN A 21 2.65 29.29 -6.18
N SER A 22 3.15 28.06 -6.05
CA SER A 22 4.59 27.78 -6.04
C SER A 22 5.26 27.99 -7.40
N GLY A 23 4.48 28.13 -8.49
CA GLY A 23 4.97 28.31 -9.85
C GLY A 23 5.38 27.01 -10.57
N HIS A 24 5.34 25.85 -9.89
CA HIS A 24 5.66 24.55 -10.51
C HIS A 24 4.59 24.05 -11.49
N TYR A 25 3.35 24.54 -11.35
CA TYR A 25 2.23 24.15 -12.18
C TYR A 25 1.45 25.38 -12.64
N ALA A 26 1.05 25.41 -13.91
CA ALA A 26 0.33 26.52 -14.51
C ALA A 26 -1.16 26.53 -14.17
N SER A 27 -1.74 25.39 -13.79
CA SER A 27 -3.18 25.28 -13.48
C SER A 27 -3.52 24.12 -12.56
N ALA A 28 -4.72 24.20 -11.96
CA ALA A 28 -5.30 23.08 -11.20
C ALA A 28 -5.43 21.80 -12.04
N SER A 29 -5.81 21.91 -13.32
CA SER A 29 -5.92 20.74 -14.21
C SER A 29 -4.58 20.06 -14.45
N GLU A 30 -3.48 20.81 -14.47
CA GLU A 30 -2.13 20.27 -14.58
C GLU A 30 -1.72 19.55 -13.30
N VAL A 31 -1.98 20.15 -12.13
CA VAL A 31 -1.76 19.51 -10.82
C VAL A 31 -2.52 18.19 -10.74
N MET A 32 -3.80 18.19 -11.10
CA MET A 32 -4.63 16.97 -11.08
C MET A 32 -4.11 15.91 -12.05
N SER A 33 -3.65 16.30 -13.24
CA SER A 33 -3.08 15.36 -14.22
C SER A 33 -1.76 14.77 -13.71
N ALA A 34 -0.91 15.57 -13.07
CA ALA A 34 0.33 15.09 -12.46
C ALA A 34 0.04 14.14 -11.28
N ALA A 35 -0.92 14.47 -10.42
CA ALA A 35 -1.33 13.63 -9.31
C ALA A 35 -1.88 12.27 -9.79
N LEU A 36 -2.71 12.25 -10.83
CA LEU A 36 -3.24 11.02 -11.39
C LEU A 36 -2.16 10.14 -12.03
N ARG A 37 -1.17 10.74 -12.70
CA ARG A 37 -0.03 9.98 -13.23
C ARG A 37 0.78 9.31 -12.13
N LEU A 38 1.01 10.02 -11.02
CA LEU A 38 1.69 9.46 -9.85
C LEU A 38 0.89 8.31 -9.24
N GLN A 39 -0.43 8.47 -9.13
CA GLN A 39 -1.31 7.42 -8.64
C GLN A 39 -1.29 6.18 -9.55
N GLU A 40 -1.34 6.36 -10.87
CA GLU A 40 -1.25 5.26 -11.85
C GLU A 40 0.09 4.51 -11.74
N GLN A 41 1.20 5.24 -11.59
CA GLN A 41 2.52 4.64 -11.37
C GLN A 41 2.56 3.81 -10.08
N HIS A 42 2.01 4.34 -8.98
CA HIS A 42 1.96 3.63 -7.71
C HIS A 42 1.09 2.38 -7.78
N GLU A 43 -0.04 2.43 -8.49
CA GLU A 43 -0.89 1.26 -8.73
C GLU A 43 -0.17 0.18 -9.55
N HIS A 44 0.59 0.57 -10.57
CA HIS A 44 1.40 -0.36 -11.35
C HIS A 44 2.50 -1.02 -10.52
N GLU A 45 3.29 -0.23 -9.80
CA GLU A 45 4.37 -0.73 -8.92
C GLU A 45 3.81 -1.66 -7.83
N TYR A 46 2.66 -1.30 -7.25
CA TYR A 46 1.99 -2.13 -6.26
C TYR A 46 1.57 -3.48 -6.86
N ALA A 47 1.00 -3.47 -8.07
CA ALA A 47 0.60 -4.70 -8.75
C ALA A 47 1.82 -5.61 -9.03
N GLU A 48 2.90 -5.06 -9.57
CA GLU A 48 4.15 -5.80 -9.82
C GLU A 48 4.71 -6.40 -8.52
N ARG A 49 4.73 -5.61 -7.44
CA ARG A 49 5.20 -6.07 -6.13
C ARG A 49 4.33 -7.21 -5.59
N MET A 50 3.01 -7.13 -5.79
CA MET A 50 2.09 -8.19 -5.37
C MET A 50 2.29 -9.48 -6.18
N ASP A 51 2.54 -9.37 -7.48
CA ASP A 51 2.81 -10.52 -8.33
C ASP A 51 4.12 -11.21 -7.93
N LEU A 52 5.19 -10.43 -7.71
CA LEU A 52 6.46 -10.96 -7.20
C LEU A 52 6.29 -11.68 -5.86
N LEU A 53 5.51 -11.08 -4.94
CA LEU A 53 5.24 -11.68 -3.64
C LEU A 53 4.45 -12.99 -3.79
N ARG A 54 3.45 -13.03 -4.66
CA ARG A 54 2.64 -14.22 -4.92
C ARG A 54 3.49 -15.34 -5.49
N THR A 55 4.33 -15.06 -6.49
CA THR A 55 5.27 -16.04 -7.05
C THR A 55 6.24 -16.57 -5.99
N ALA A 56 6.82 -15.69 -5.16
CA ALA A 56 7.72 -16.13 -4.08
C ALA A 56 7.02 -17.04 -3.06
N ILE A 57 5.75 -16.77 -2.74
CA ILE A 57 4.95 -17.63 -1.86
C ILE A 57 4.69 -18.98 -2.53
N GLU A 58 4.27 -18.99 -3.80
CA GLU A 58 4.00 -20.23 -4.55
C GLU A 58 5.26 -21.10 -4.67
N GLU A 59 6.42 -20.50 -4.96
CA GLU A 59 7.70 -21.21 -4.95
C GLU A 59 8.03 -21.81 -3.58
N GLY A 60 7.80 -21.05 -2.51
CA GLY A 60 8.00 -21.52 -1.14
C GLY A 60 7.08 -22.69 -0.78
N LEU A 61 5.81 -22.62 -1.19
CA LEU A 61 4.83 -23.70 -0.99
C LEU A 61 5.18 -24.95 -1.80
N ALA A 62 5.59 -24.78 -3.07
CA ALA A 62 5.95 -25.89 -3.95
C ALA A 62 7.21 -26.64 -3.48
N LYS A 63 8.18 -25.92 -2.89
CA LYS A 63 9.38 -26.52 -2.30
C LYS A 63 9.08 -27.32 -1.03
N GLY A 64 7.98 -27.01 -0.33
CA GLY A 64 7.65 -27.59 0.98
C GLY A 64 8.66 -27.18 2.07
N SER A 65 8.24 -27.14 3.34
CA SER A 65 9.19 -26.95 4.44
C SER A 65 9.74 -28.30 4.88
N GLU A 66 10.97 -28.63 4.47
CA GLU A 66 11.72 -29.75 5.08
C GLU A 66 12.19 -29.40 6.51
N ASP A 67 12.20 -28.11 6.85
CA ASP A 67 12.61 -27.62 8.16
C ASP A 67 11.40 -27.18 9.01
N ALA A 68 11.03 -28.04 9.97
CA ALA A 68 9.93 -27.82 10.90
C ALA A 68 10.10 -26.55 11.77
N GLY A 69 11.30 -25.98 11.87
CA GLY A 69 11.60 -24.77 12.65
C GLY A 69 11.66 -23.48 11.85
N LEU A 70 11.48 -23.51 10.52
CA LEU A 70 11.66 -22.33 9.65
C LEU A 70 10.79 -21.13 10.08
N PHE A 71 9.51 -21.38 10.37
CA PHE A 71 8.57 -20.32 10.74
C PHE A 71 8.80 -19.75 12.15
N GLU A 72 9.40 -20.51 13.08
CA GLU A 72 9.82 -19.95 14.37
C GLU A 72 10.98 -18.98 14.19
N ARG A 73 12.02 -19.38 13.47
CA ARG A 73 13.17 -18.50 13.20
C ARG A 73 12.77 -17.26 12.41
N LEU A 74 11.84 -17.40 11.47
CA LEU A 74 11.29 -16.27 10.71
C LEU A 74 10.53 -15.30 11.64
N ARG A 75 9.76 -15.79 12.61
CA ARG A 75 9.07 -14.94 13.60
C ARG A 75 10.06 -14.17 14.48
N ASP A 76 11.11 -14.84 14.95
CA ASP A 76 12.17 -14.20 15.74
C ASP A 76 12.89 -13.11 14.94
N ALA A 77 13.16 -13.37 13.66
CA ALA A 77 13.85 -12.42 12.77
C ALA A 77 12.99 -11.21 12.38
N ILE A 78 11.67 -11.38 12.21
CA ILE A 78 10.75 -10.29 11.84
C ILE A 78 10.31 -9.47 13.07
N GLY A 79 10.69 -9.88 14.29
CA GLY A 79 10.39 -9.13 15.51
C GLY A 79 8.90 -8.98 15.79
N ARG A 80 8.05 -9.87 15.25
CA ARG A 80 6.60 -9.87 15.49
C ARG A 80 6.26 -10.87 16.59
N PRO A 81 6.02 -10.43 17.85
CA PRO A 81 5.65 -11.35 18.91
C PRO A 81 4.26 -11.95 18.62
N ALA A 82 4.16 -13.28 18.69
CA ALA A 82 2.95 -14.07 18.46
C ALA A 82 1.89 -13.96 19.59
N ALA A 83 1.86 -12.84 20.32
CA ALA A 83 1.20 -12.74 21.61
C ALA A 83 -0.03 -11.82 21.61
N GLN A 84 -1.02 -12.05 20.73
CA GLN A 84 -2.38 -11.48 20.91
C GLN A 84 -3.52 -12.38 20.38
N SER A 85 -3.25 -13.40 19.56
CA SER A 85 -4.33 -14.21 18.96
C SER A 85 -4.87 -15.34 19.84
N ALA A 86 -4.13 -15.76 20.88
CA ALA A 86 -4.54 -16.82 21.79
C ALA A 86 -5.35 -16.29 22.99
N GLU A 87 -5.02 -15.11 23.51
CA GLU A 87 -5.71 -14.53 24.68
C GLU A 87 -7.09 -13.93 24.34
N GLN A 88 -7.28 -13.38 23.14
CA GLN A 88 -8.57 -12.78 22.78
C GLN A 88 -9.70 -13.80 22.56
N ARG A 89 -9.38 -15.07 22.22
CA ARG A 89 -10.39 -16.15 22.09
C ARG A 89 -10.84 -16.71 23.44
N GLN A 90 -10.02 -16.58 24.48
CA GLN A 90 -10.41 -16.96 25.85
C GLN A 90 -11.17 -15.83 26.56
N ALA A 91 -10.92 -14.56 26.23
CA ALA A 91 -11.63 -13.43 26.81
C ALA A 91 -13.06 -13.20 26.27
N SER A 92 -13.46 -13.84 25.16
CA SER A 92 -14.82 -13.75 24.61
C SER A 92 -15.72 -14.95 24.93
N ALA A 93 -15.28 -15.83 25.83
CA ALA A 93 -16.01 -17.03 26.28
C ALA A 93 -16.27 -17.06 27.80
N GLY A 94 -16.10 -15.92 28.48
CA GLY A 94 -16.42 -15.72 29.89
C GLY A 94 -17.53 -14.70 30.09
#